data_AF-A0A938M6Y1-F1
#
_entry.id   AF-A0A938M6Y1-F1
#
_cell.length_a   1.000
_cell.length_b   1.000
_cell.length_c   1.000
_cell.angle_alpha   90.00
_cell.angle_beta   90.00
_cell.angle_gamma   90.00
#
_symmetry.space_group_name_H-M   'P 1'
#
loop_
_entity.id
_entity.type
_entity.pdbx_description
1 polymer ?
#
loop_
_entity_poly.entity_id
_entity_poly.type
_entity_poly.pdbx_seq_one_letter_code
_entity_poly.pdbx_strand_id
1 'polypeptide(L)'
;MYRQVRELEIAGYANVLKATMLPVVVPPVFRLKTDPQRIFLPPYSFNAGLLCNATEVDAEEMAALEAAGELTLFEQPFPAQPGFELWIDQSFAHHYEPRSQADQTLLSIARGSIQQAQAALRENNLEEAERLSTVALSADDRLVEPLAVKAAIRRLHKDRVGEQLMRELAADRLSETAFGNLVDSYVALAPQTTSPQG
;
A
#
# COMPACT_ATOMS: atom_id res chain seq x y z
N MET A 1 -7.85 -3.15 26.26
CA MET A 1 -6.87 -4.13 26.80
C MET A 1 -5.45 -3.69 26.42
N TYR A 2 -4.45 -3.94 27.28
CA TYR A 2 -3.04 -3.60 27.02
C TYR A 2 -2.15 -4.85 27.07
N ARG A 3 -1.24 -5.00 26.10
CA ARG A 3 -0.24 -6.09 26.05
C ARG A 3 1.12 -5.54 25.65
N GLN A 4 2.20 -6.01 26.26
CA GLN A 4 3.54 -5.65 25.80
C GLN A 4 3.83 -6.35 24.48
N VAL A 5 4.24 -5.61 23.44
CA VAL A 5 4.52 -6.19 22.12
C VAL A 5 5.59 -7.29 22.20
N ARG A 6 6.55 -7.18 23.13
CA ARG A 6 7.60 -8.19 23.34
C ARG A 6 7.07 -9.55 23.84
N GLU A 7 5.86 -9.59 24.39
CA GLU A 7 5.20 -10.82 24.84
C GLU A 7 4.41 -11.51 23.71
N LEU A 8 4.38 -10.91 22.52
CA LEU A 8 3.59 -11.37 21.38
C LEU A 8 4.45 -12.00 20.29
N GLU A 9 3.83 -12.88 19.52
CA GLU A 9 4.30 -13.36 18.23
C GLU A 9 3.35 -12.89 17.14
N ILE A 10 3.88 -12.67 15.95
CA ILE A 10 3.11 -12.41 14.74
C ILE A 10 2.79 -13.77 14.14
N ALA A 11 1.50 -14.10 14.08
CA ALA A 11 1.00 -15.34 13.51
C ALA A 11 0.50 -15.18 12.05
N GLY A 12 0.37 -13.95 11.58
CA GLY A 12 -0.15 -13.63 10.27
C GLY A 12 -0.44 -12.14 10.12
N TYR A 13 -1.31 -11.79 9.19
CA TYR A 13 -1.86 -10.44 9.04
C TYR A 13 -3.33 -10.47 8.67
N ALA A 14 -4.05 -9.40 8.99
CA ALA A 14 -5.44 -9.26 8.57
C ALA A 14 -5.50 -8.87 7.10
N ASN A 15 -6.51 -9.40 6.40
CA ASN A 15 -6.84 -9.26 4.99
C ASN A 15 -6.21 -10.32 4.07
N VAL A 16 -6.95 -10.62 3.00
CA VAL A 16 -6.43 -11.30 1.81
C VAL A 16 -6.06 -10.24 0.77
N LEU A 17 -4.79 -10.21 0.40
CA LEU A 17 -4.24 -9.22 -0.53
C LEU A 17 -4.41 -9.65 -1.98
N LYS A 18 -4.66 -8.68 -2.85
CA LYS A 18 -4.61 -8.84 -4.31
C LYS A 18 -3.35 -8.17 -4.84
N ALA A 19 -2.83 -8.63 -5.98
CA ALA A 19 -1.63 -8.07 -6.58
C ALA A 19 -1.70 -6.55 -6.82
N THR A 20 -2.90 -6.01 -7.09
CA THR A 20 -3.15 -4.58 -7.28
C THR A 20 -3.06 -3.74 -6.02
N MET A 21 -2.91 -4.37 -4.85
CA MET A 21 -2.79 -3.71 -3.55
C MET A 21 -1.33 -3.63 -3.08
N LEU A 22 -0.37 -4.15 -3.85
CA LEU A 22 1.01 -4.34 -3.39
C LEU A 22 1.97 -3.30 -3.98
N PRO A 23 3.03 -2.92 -3.25
CA PRO A 23 3.34 -3.34 -1.86
C PRO A 23 2.44 -2.64 -0.84
N VAL A 24 2.30 -3.18 0.39
CA VAL A 24 1.43 -2.59 1.41
C VAL A 24 1.85 -2.96 2.83
N VAL A 25 1.72 -2.00 3.75
CA VAL A 25 1.79 -2.24 5.19
C VAL A 25 0.51 -2.94 5.65
N VAL A 26 0.65 -4.06 6.33
CA VAL A 26 -0.50 -4.84 6.83
C VAL A 26 -0.51 -4.87 8.35
N PRO A 27 -1.70 -4.86 8.98
CA PRO A 27 -1.80 -5.03 10.43
C PRO A 27 -1.49 -6.49 10.81
N PRO A 28 -0.46 -6.76 11.63
CA PRO A 28 -0.21 -8.10 12.14
C PRO A 28 -1.41 -8.71 12.89
N VAL A 29 -1.60 -10.02 12.76
CA VAL A 29 -2.32 -10.84 13.73
C VAL A 29 -1.34 -11.30 14.78
N PHE A 30 -1.62 -10.97 16.04
CA PHE A 30 -0.75 -11.35 17.14
C PHE A 30 -1.31 -12.55 17.90
N ARG A 31 -0.43 -13.34 18.53
CA ARG A 31 -0.79 -14.29 19.59
C ARG A 31 0.13 -14.13 20.80
N LEU A 32 -0.32 -14.53 21.97
CA LEU A 32 0.51 -14.48 23.18
C LEU A 32 1.55 -15.61 23.19
N LYS A 33 2.81 -15.31 23.50
CA LYS A 33 3.89 -16.32 23.63
C LYS A 33 3.59 -17.39 24.67
N THR A 34 3.00 -16.98 25.78
CA THR A 34 2.72 -17.86 26.93
C THR A 34 1.41 -18.62 26.80
N ASP A 35 0.54 -18.19 25.89
CA ASP A 35 -0.76 -18.80 25.65
C ASP A 35 -1.17 -18.62 24.17
N PRO A 36 -0.77 -19.53 23.28
CA PRO A 36 -1.04 -19.42 21.85
C PRO A 36 -2.53 -19.46 21.47
N GLN A 37 -3.43 -19.80 22.41
CA GLN A 37 -4.87 -19.76 22.20
C GLN A 37 -5.43 -18.33 22.26
N ARG A 38 -4.65 -17.37 22.74
CA ARG A 38 -5.07 -15.97 22.88
C ARG A 38 -4.53 -15.15 21.72
N ILE A 39 -5.42 -14.79 20.81
CA ILE A 39 -5.09 -14.10 19.56
C ILE A 39 -5.64 -12.69 19.61
N PHE A 40 -4.90 -11.73 19.05
CA PHE A 40 -5.25 -10.32 19.03
C PHE A 40 -5.31 -9.82 17.59
N LEU A 41 -6.49 -9.37 17.20
CA LEU A 41 -6.82 -8.88 15.86
C LEU A 41 -6.97 -7.36 15.83
N PRO A 42 -6.70 -6.72 14.68
CA PRO A 42 -7.07 -5.32 14.47
C PRO A 42 -8.61 -5.13 14.52
N PRO A 43 -9.09 -3.88 14.73
CA PRO A 43 -8.31 -2.66 14.89
C PRO A 43 -7.61 -2.58 16.26
N TYR A 44 -6.38 -2.10 16.27
CA TYR A 44 -5.63 -1.77 17.48
C TYR A 44 -4.72 -0.58 17.22
N SER A 45 -4.12 -0.05 18.27
CA SER A 45 -3.09 1.00 18.18
C SER A 45 -1.86 0.63 19.00
N PHE A 46 -0.69 1.10 18.58
CA PHE A 46 0.53 0.98 19.37
C PHE A 46 0.78 2.25 20.20
N ASN A 47 1.08 2.09 21.48
CA ASN A 47 1.50 3.18 22.35
C ASN A 47 2.67 2.74 23.23
N ALA A 48 3.84 3.39 23.09
CA ALA A 48 5.03 3.12 23.90
C ALA A 48 5.41 1.61 24.01
N GLY A 49 5.27 0.86 22.91
CA GLY A 49 5.55 -0.58 22.89
C GLY A 49 4.44 -1.48 23.43
N LEU A 50 3.25 -0.91 23.70
CA LEU A 50 2.04 -1.63 24.06
C LEU A 50 1.08 -1.74 22.88
N LEU A 51 0.48 -2.92 22.71
CA LEU A 51 -0.69 -3.15 21.89
C LEU A 51 -1.95 -2.73 22.68
N CYS A 52 -2.75 -1.83 22.11
CA CYS A 52 -3.94 -1.28 22.75
C CYS A 52 -5.18 -1.53 21.90
N ASN A 53 -6.31 -1.82 22.55
CA ASN A 53 -7.64 -1.93 21.93
C ASN A 53 -7.83 -3.04 20.89
N ALA A 54 -6.92 -4.02 20.84
CA ALA A 54 -7.10 -5.19 19.99
C ALA A 54 -8.32 -6.01 20.41
N THR A 55 -8.98 -6.62 19.42
CA THR A 55 -10.01 -7.63 19.60
C THR A 55 -9.33 -8.94 19.97
N GLU A 56 -9.68 -9.52 21.13
CA GLU A 56 -9.16 -10.84 21.53
C GLU A 56 -10.12 -11.92 21.03
N VAL A 57 -9.57 -12.94 20.35
CA VAL A 57 -10.30 -14.12 19.87
C VAL A 57 -9.53 -15.39 20.26
N ASP A 58 -10.21 -16.53 20.20
CA ASP A 58 -9.59 -17.84 20.41
C ASP A 58 -9.09 -18.48 19.09
N ALA A 59 -8.47 -19.66 19.20
CA ALA A 59 -7.91 -20.35 18.04
C ALA A 59 -8.98 -20.91 17.09
N GLU A 60 -10.18 -21.23 17.59
CA GLU A 60 -11.28 -21.74 16.76
C GLU A 60 -11.82 -20.60 15.88
N GLU A 61 -12.04 -19.43 16.48
CA GLU A 61 -12.47 -18.24 15.76
C GLU A 61 -11.40 -17.77 14.76
N MET A 62 -10.12 -17.80 15.11
CA MET A 62 -9.03 -17.50 14.18
C MET A 62 -9.01 -18.44 12.97
N ALA A 63 -9.21 -19.74 13.17
CA ALA A 63 -9.28 -20.71 12.07
C ALA A 63 -10.51 -20.47 11.18
N ALA A 64 -11.65 -20.10 11.77
CA ALA A 64 -12.85 -19.73 11.02
C ALA A 64 -12.62 -18.48 10.15
N LEU A 65 -11.93 -17.47 10.68
CA LEU A 65 -11.59 -16.24 9.96
C LEU A 65 -10.59 -16.49 8.83
N GLU A 66 -9.59 -17.36 9.04
CA GLU A 66 -8.70 -17.81 7.96
C GLU A 66 -9.49 -18.52 6.85
N ALA A 67 -10.35 -19.47 7.22
CA ALA A 67 -11.17 -20.22 6.26
C ALA A 67 -12.15 -19.32 5.47
N ALA A 68 -12.60 -18.23 6.08
CA ALA A 68 -13.42 -17.21 5.44
C ALA A 68 -12.62 -16.25 4.53
N GLY A 69 -11.28 -16.33 4.52
CA GLY A 69 -10.42 -15.43 3.77
C GLY A 69 -10.33 -14.02 4.37
N GLU A 70 -10.47 -13.90 5.69
CA GLU A 70 -10.33 -12.64 6.42
C GLU A 70 -8.92 -12.44 6.97
N LEU A 71 -8.19 -13.54 7.19
CA LEU A 71 -6.82 -13.54 7.69
C LEU A 71 -5.89 -14.30 6.74
N THR A 72 -4.61 -13.91 6.69
CA THR A 72 -3.55 -14.72 6.10
C THR A 72 -2.58 -15.14 7.20
N LEU A 73 -2.45 -16.43 7.45
CA LEU A 73 -1.56 -16.96 8.48
C LEU A 73 -0.19 -17.33 7.92
N PHE A 74 0.83 -17.19 8.76
CA PHE A 74 2.18 -17.65 8.46
C PHE A 74 2.36 -19.09 8.90
N GLU A 75 3.14 -19.86 8.13
CA GLU A 75 3.49 -21.24 8.49
C GLU A 75 4.16 -21.32 9.87
N GLN A 76 5.02 -20.33 10.17
CA GLN A 76 5.73 -20.22 11.42
C GLN A 76 5.58 -18.82 12.00
N PRO A 77 4.89 -18.67 13.15
CA PRO A 77 4.83 -17.41 13.85
C PRO A 77 6.22 -16.98 14.34
N PHE A 78 6.47 -15.68 14.36
CA PHE A 78 7.76 -15.12 14.76
C PHE A 78 7.61 -14.01 15.81
N PRO A 79 8.65 -13.74 16.62
CA PRO A 79 8.55 -12.76 17.71
C PRO A 79 8.23 -11.35 17.22
N ALA A 80 7.26 -10.70 17.86
CA ALA A 80 6.97 -9.30 17.63
C ALA A 80 7.99 -8.39 18.33
N GLN A 81 8.37 -7.30 17.67
CA GLN A 81 9.27 -6.28 18.15
C GLN A 81 8.58 -4.91 18.18
N PRO A 82 8.73 -4.12 19.26
CA PRO A 82 8.24 -2.75 19.31
C PRO A 82 8.88 -1.88 18.21
N GLY A 83 8.09 -1.04 17.55
CA GLY A 83 8.58 -0.10 16.55
C GLY A 83 8.93 -0.73 15.21
N PHE A 84 8.54 -1.98 14.97
CA PHE A 84 8.66 -2.66 13.68
C PHE A 84 7.35 -2.62 12.92
N GLU A 85 7.45 -2.80 11.61
CA GLU A 85 6.34 -2.77 10.67
C GLU A 85 6.35 -4.05 9.84
N LEU A 86 5.16 -4.61 9.62
CA LEU A 86 4.96 -5.75 8.75
C LEU A 86 4.40 -5.23 7.42
N TRP A 87 5.06 -5.55 6.32
CA TRP A 87 4.62 -5.17 5.00
C TRP A 87 4.84 -6.29 3.99
N ILE A 88 4.01 -6.32 2.94
CA ILE A 88 4.04 -7.33 1.89
C ILE A 88 4.49 -6.68 0.59
N ASP A 89 5.49 -7.26 -0.06
CA ASP A 89 6.01 -6.77 -1.33
C ASP A 89 5.20 -7.27 -2.53
N GLN A 90 5.60 -6.86 -3.74
CA GLN A 90 4.91 -7.24 -4.99
C GLN A 90 5.00 -8.74 -5.32
N SER A 91 5.95 -9.46 -4.72
CA SER A 91 6.11 -10.91 -4.85
C SER A 91 5.32 -11.68 -3.79
N PHE A 92 4.52 -10.99 -2.97
CA PHE A 92 3.84 -11.52 -1.80
C PHE A 92 4.79 -11.99 -0.69
N ALA A 93 6.07 -11.59 -0.73
CA ALA A 93 6.96 -11.85 0.38
C ALA A 93 6.68 -10.86 1.52
N HIS A 94 6.67 -11.38 2.74
CA HIS A 94 6.51 -10.55 3.93
C HIS A 94 7.87 -10.05 4.42
N HIS A 95 7.87 -8.81 4.90
CA HIS A 95 9.02 -8.13 5.46
C HIS A 95 8.66 -7.62 6.84
N TYR A 96 9.55 -7.84 7.81
CA TYR A 96 9.37 -7.36 9.17
C TYR A 96 10.63 -6.66 9.66
N GLU A 97 10.58 -5.32 9.66
CA GLU A 97 11.76 -4.48 9.89
C GLU A 97 11.38 -3.22 10.70
N PRO A 98 12.37 -2.46 11.23
CA PRO A 98 12.09 -1.21 11.93
C PRO A 98 11.26 -0.25 11.07
N ARG A 99 10.27 0.43 11.66
CA ARG A 99 9.37 1.36 10.94
C ARG A 99 10.12 2.36 10.06
N SER A 100 11.18 2.97 10.59
CA SER A 100 11.96 3.94 9.82
C SER A 100 12.63 3.33 8.59
N GLN A 101 12.96 2.05 8.63
CA GLN A 101 13.53 1.32 7.51
C GLN A 101 12.43 0.96 6.50
N ALA A 102 11.29 0.44 6.97
CA ALA A 102 10.12 0.17 6.12
C ALA A 102 9.66 1.44 5.37
N ASP A 103 9.54 2.56 6.08
CA ASP A 103 9.21 3.87 5.51
C ASP A 103 10.18 4.27 4.38
N GLN A 104 11.49 4.07 4.58
CA GLN A 104 12.51 4.38 3.59
C GLN A 104 12.45 3.43 2.38
N THR A 105 12.27 2.13 2.64
CA THR A 105 12.16 1.11 1.59
C THR A 105 10.95 1.37 0.71
N LEU A 106 9.77 1.56 1.32
CA LEU A 106 8.52 1.82 0.60
C LEU A 106 8.57 3.15 -0.18
N LEU A 107 9.12 4.21 0.41
CA LEU A 107 9.34 5.47 -0.30
C LEU A 107 10.28 5.30 -1.51
N SER A 108 11.33 4.48 -1.37
CA SER A 108 12.26 4.17 -2.47
C SER A 108 11.55 3.40 -3.59
N ILE A 109 10.71 2.41 -3.24
CA ILE A 109 9.89 1.68 -4.22
C ILE A 109 8.95 2.66 -4.94
N ALA A 110 8.22 3.50 -4.19
CA ALA A 110 7.29 4.46 -4.76
C ALA A 110 7.96 5.41 -5.77
N ARG A 111 9.10 5.98 -5.40
CA ARG A 111 9.89 6.86 -6.27
C ARG A 111 10.42 6.13 -7.51
N GLY A 112 10.92 4.91 -7.35
CA GLY A 112 11.36 4.07 -8.46
C GLY A 112 10.22 3.78 -9.43
N SER A 113 9.05 3.41 -8.93
CA SER A 113 7.85 3.16 -9.74
C SER A 113 7.34 4.41 -10.45
N ILE A 114 7.39 5.59 -9.83
CA ILE A 114 7.07 6.87 -10.49
C ILE A 114 8.01 7.13 -11.67
N GLN A 115 9.33 6.93 -11.49
CA GLN A 115 10.31 7.10 -12.56
C GLN A 115 10.06 6.13 -13.73
N GLN A 116 9.76 4.88 -13.43
CA GLN A 116 9.42 3.88 -14.44
C GLN A 116 8.09 4.20 -15.13
N ALA A 117 7.08 4.70 -14.41
CA ALA A 117 5.81 5.11 -15.00
C ALA A 117 5.99 6.26 -16.00
N GLN A 118 6.88 7.21 -15.70
CA GLN A 118 7.27 8.26 -16.64
C GLN A 118 7.97 7.70 -17.88
N ALA A 119 8.84 6.70 -17.73
CA ALA A 119 9.46 6.04 -18.87
C ALA A 119 8.41 5.35 -19.75
N ALA A 120 7.48 4.60 -19.14
CA ALA A 120 6.37 3.97 -19.84
C ALA A 120 5.47 4.98 -20.57
N LEU A 121 5.21 6.16 -19.98
CA LEU A 121 4.50 7.25 -20.68
C LEU A 121 5.24 7.72 -21.93
N ARG A 122 6.57 7.91 -21.85
CA ARG A 122 7.40 8.30 -23.02
C ARG A 122 7.36 7.26 -24.13
N GLU A 123 7.20 5.99 -23.77
CA GLU A 123 7.07 4.87 -24.70
C GLU A 123 5.63 4.63 -25.16
N ASN A 124 4.68 5.50 -24.76
CA ASN A 124 3.24 5.35 -24.98
C ASN A 124 2.64 4.04 -24.42
N ASN A 125 3.31 3.42 -23.45
CA ASN A 125 2.83 2.24 -22.75
C ASN A 125 1.95 2.65 -21.55
N LEU A 126 0.71 3.06 -21.84
CA LEU A 126 -0.20 3.61 -20.85
C LEU A 126 -0.65 2.59 -19.80
N GLU A 127 -0.77 1.32 -20.19
CA GLU A 127 -1.13 0.23 -19.26
C GLU A 127 -0.03 0.03 -18.20
N GLU A 128 1.24 0.01 -18.61
CA GLU A 128 2.35 -0.13 -17.69
C GLU A 128 2.52 1.11 -16.80
N ALA A 129 2.33 2.31 -17.35
CA ALA A 129 2.31 3.55 -16.56
C ALA A 129 1.18 3.55 -15.51
N GLU A 130 0.00 3.04 -15.86
CA GLU A 130 -1.12 2.87 -14.93
C GLU A 130 -0.78 1.86 -13.83
N ARG A 131 -0.18 0.71 -14.18
CA ARG A 131 0.23 -0.32 -13.23
C ARG A 131 1.28 0.21 -12.25
N LEU A 132 2.32 0.85 -12.75
CA LEU A 132 3.41 1.41 -11.95
C LEU A 132 2.95 2.57 -11.05
N SER A 133 2.01 3.39 -11.51
CA SER A 133 1.40 4.41 -10.63
C SER A 133 0.54 3.79 -9.53
N THR A 134 -0.13 2.66 -9.76
CA THR A 134 -0.81 1.92 -8.67
C THR A 134 0.19 1.43 -7.64
N VAL A 135 1.30 0.83 -8.09
CA VAL A 135 2.38 0.36 -7.19
C VAL A 135 2.92 1.50 -6.34
N ALA A 136 3.19 2.65 -6.95
CA ALA A 136 3.72 3.80 -6.23
C ALA A 136 2.73 4.33 -5.18
N LEU A 137 1.43 4.35 -5.51
CA LEU A 137 0.38 4.76 -4.58
C LEU A 137 0.21 3.77 -3.42
N SER A 138 0.30 2.46 -3.69
CA SER A 138 0.24 1.43 -2.64
C SER A 138 1.45 1.49 -1.71
N ALA A 139 2.63 1.77 -2.27
CA ALA A 139 3.87 1.89 -1.49
C ALA A 139 3.88 3.15 -0.60
N ASP A 140 3.46 4.31 -1.12
CA ASP A 140 3.41 5.56 -0.37
C ASP A 140 2.30 6.49 -0.88
N ASP A 141 1.18 6.50 -0.16
CA ASP A 141 -0.01 7.29 -0.51
C ASP A 141 0.12 8.79 -0.17
N ARG A 142 1.26 9.21 0.40
CA ARG A 142 1.56 10.62 0.67
C ARG A 142 2.06 11.34 -0.59
N LEU A 143 2.56 10.60 -1.57
CA LEU A 143 3.02 11.14 -2.84
C LEU A 143 1.85 11.46 -3.77
N VAL A 144 1.91 12.61 -4.44
CA VAL A 144 0.84 13.10 -5.33
C VAL A 144 1.10 12.74 -6.80
N GLU A 145 2.35 12.47 -7.13
CA GLU A 145 2.82 12.11 -8.47
C GLU A 145 2.10 10.90 -9.06
N PRO A 146 1.84 9.79 -8.31
CA PRO A 146 1.10 8.66 -8.86
C PRO A 146 -0.33 9.05 -9.30
N LEU A 147 -1.01 9.90 -8.52
CA LEU A 147 -2.34 10.41 -8.88
C LEU A 147 -2.28 11.31 -10.13
N ALA A 148 -1.24 12.14 -10.25
CA ALA A 148 -1.05 12.98 -11.42
C ALA A 148 -0.72 12.17 -12.69
N VAL A 149 0.06 11.09 -12.58
CA VAL A 149 0.29 10.14 -13.70
C VAL A 149 -1.03 9.51 -14.14
N LYS A 150 -1.84 9.01 -13.20
CA LYS A 150 -3.17 8.45 -13.51
C LYS A 150 -4.08 9.48 -14.18
N ALA A 151 -4.12 10.70 -13.65
CA ALA A 151 -4.88 11.81 -14.23
C ALA A 151 -4.43 12.12 -15.67
N ALA A 152 -3.11 12.11 -15.94
CA ALA A 152 -2.58 12.30 -17.28
C ALA A 152 -3.05 11.20 -18.25
N ILE A 153 -3.03 9.92 -17.82
CA ILE A 153 -3.55 8.79 -18.61
C ILE A 153 -5.05 8.98 -18.90
N ARG A 154 -5.85 9.35 -17.89
CA ARG A 154 -7.28 9.63 -18.08
C ARG A 154 -7.52 10.78 -19.06
N ARG A 155 -6.72 11.84 -18.99
CA ARG A 155 -6.78 12.95 -19.94
C ARG A 155 -6.47 12.51 -21.37
N LEU A 156 -5.43 11.69 -21.55
CA LEU A 156 -5.09 11.11 -22.87
C LEU A 156 -6.24 10.26 -23.43
N HIS A 157 -6.97 9.55 -22.57
CA HIS A 157 -8.18 8.81 -22.92
C HIS A 157 -9.47 9.67 -23.00
N LYS A 158 -9.38 10.98 -22.78
CA LYS A 158 -10.53 11.90 -22.70
C LYS A 158 -11.54 11.53 -21.60
N ASP A 159 -11.11 10.80 -20.58
CA ASP A 159 -11.91 10.48 -19.41
C ASP A 159 -11.85 11.61 -18.37
N ARG A 160 -12.78 12.57 -18.52
CA ARG A 160 -12.88 13.73 -17.64
C ARG A 160 -13.29 13.36 -16.22
N VAL A 161 -14.11 12.32 -16.05
CA VAL A 161 -14.60 11.90 -14.74
C VAL A 161 -13.45 11.26 -13.95
N GLY A 162 -12.69 10.38 -14.59
CA GLY A 162 -11.49 9.79 -13.99
C GLY A 162 -10.43 10.84 -13.65
N GLU A 163 -10.20 11.83 -14.51
CA GLU A 163 -9.27 12.93 -14.22
C GLU A 163 -9.73 13.75 -13.00
N GLN A 164 -11.02 14.09 -12.92
CA GLN A 164 -11.60 14.83 -11.80
C GLN A 164 -11.47 14.06 -10.48
N LEU A 165 -11.72 12.75 -10.48
CA LEU A 165 -11.55 11.92 -9.29
C LEU A 165 -10.09 11.95 -8.77
N MET A 166 -9.10 11.82 -9.66
CA MET A 166 -7.69 11.88 -9.24
C MET A 166 -7.33 13.23 -8.62
N ARG A 167 -7.92 14.33 -9.12
CA ARG A 167 -7.74 15.66 -8.56
C ARG A 167 -8.33 15.79 -7.16
N GLU A 168 -9.54 15.26 -6.96
CA GLU A 168 -10.19 15.25 -5.65
C GLU A 168 -9.39 14.47 -4.62
N LEU A 169 -8.84 13.32 -4.99
CA LEU A 169 -7.96 12.52 -4.13
C LEU A 169 -6.65 13.25 -3.77
N ALA A 170 -6.18 14.17 -4.61
CA ALA A 170 -4.96 14.94 -4.40
C ALA A 170 -5.20 16.25 -3.62
N ALA A 171 -6.46 16.68 -3.43
CA ALA A 171 -6.80 18.02 -2.97
C ALA A 171 -6.23 18.37 -1.58
N ASP A 172 -6.13 17.38 -0.68
CA ASP A 172 -5.59 17.58 0.67
C ASP A 172 -4.06 17.75 0.68
N ARG A 173 -3.38 17.40 -0.42
CA ARG A 173 -1.91 17.34 -0.51
C ARG A 173 -1.33 18.39 -1.47
N LEU A 174 -2.09 18.82 -2.48
CA LEU A 174 -1.63 19.75 -3.50
C LEU A 174 -2.77 20.61 -4.04
N SER A 175 -2.53 21.92 -4.20
CA SER A 175 -3.53 22.82 -4.80
C SER A 175 -3.92 22.38 -6.21
N GLU A 176 -5.15 22.64 -6.61
CA GLU A 176 -5.67 22.30 -7.95
C GLU A 176 -4.78 22.82 -9.08
N THR A 177 -4.30 24.06 -9.02
CA THR A 177 -3.42 24.63 -10.04
C THR A 177 -2.08 23.88 -10.14
N ALA A 178 -1.44 23.61 -8.99
CA ALA A 178 -0.17 22.88 -8.98
C ALA A 178 -0.35 21.43 -9.45
N PHE A 179 -1.46 20.78 -9.09
CA PHE A 179 -1.80 19.45 -9.59
C PHE A 179 -2.02 19.46 -11.10
N GLY A 180 -2.77 20.45 -11.62
CA GLY A 180 -2.97 20.64 -13.05
C GLY A 180 -1.65 20.77 -13.83
N ASN A 181 -0.73 21.61 -13.33
CA ASN A 181 0.59 21.77 -13.93
C ASN A 181 1.40 20.45 -13.94
N LEU A 182 1.29 19.65 -12.89
CA LEU A 182 1.96 18.35 -12.82
C LEU A 182 1.36 17.36 -13.83
N VAL A 183 0.03 17.32 -13.95
CA VAL A 183 -0.66 16.52 -14.99
C VAL A 183 -0.24 16.95 -16.38
N ASP A 184 -0.19 18.26 -16.66
CA ASP A 184 0.28 18.79 -17.95
C ASP A 184 1.70 18.32 -18.27
N SER A 185 2.59 18.30 -17.27
CA SER A 185 3.96 17.82 -17.46
C SER A 185 4.02 16.34 -17.84
N TYR A 186 3.16 15.50 -17.26
CA TYR A 186 3.09 14.07 -17.60
C TYR A 186 2.42 13.81 -18.94
N VAL A 187 1.39 14.56 -19.30
CA VAL A 187 0.78 14.50 -20.63
C VAL A 187 1.81 14.87 -21.70
N ALA A 188 2.66 15.87 -21.44
CA ALA A 188 3.72 16.27 -22.36
C ALA A 188 4.83 15.22 -22.54
N LEU A 189 4.95 14.23 -21.63
CA LEU A 189 5.87 13.11 -21.82
C LEU A 189 5.37 12.10 -22.85
N ALA A 190 4.05 11.96 -23.02
CA ALA A 190 3.49 11.01 -23.96
C ALA A 190 3.73 11.48 -25.40
N PRO A 191 4.07 10.57 -26.33
CA PRO A 191 4.18 10.92 -27.75
C PRO A 191 2.88 11.54 -28.23
N GLN A 192 2.97 12.74 -28.80
CA GLN A 192 1.84 13.37 -29.49
C GLN A 192 1.48 12.45 -30.65
N THR A 193 0.27 11.87 -30.65
CA THR A 193 -0.23 11.12 -31.80
C THR A 193 -0.39 12.09 -32.97
N THR A 194 0.62 12.21 -33.82
CA THR A 194 0.45 12.77 -35.15
C THR A 194 -0.47 11.84 -35.91
N SER A 195 -1.75 12.21 -36.04
CA SER A 195 -2.64 11.55 -36.98
C SER A 195 -1.99 11.56 -38.37
N PRO A 196 -1.97 10.44 -39.12
CA PRO A 196 -1.64 10.49 -40.53
C PRO A 196 -2.67 11.41 -41.20
N GLN A 197 -2.20 12.50 -41.80
CA GLN A 197 -3.02 13.29 -42.72
C GLN A 197 -3.16 12.48 -44.01
N GLY A 198 -4.41 12.24 -44.43
CA GLY A 198 -4.77 11.95 -45.83
C GLY A 198 -4.73 10.49 -46.22
#